data_AF-A0A5C7AYA1-F1
#
_entry.id   AF-A0A5C7AYA1-F1
#
_cell.length_a   1.000
_cell.length_b   1.000
_cell.length_c   1.000
_cell.angle_alpha   90.00
_cell.angle_beta   90.00
_cell.angle_gamma   90.00
#
_symmetry.space_group_name_H-M   'P 1'
#
loop_
_entity.id
_entity.type
_entity.pdbx_description
1 polymer ?
#
loop_
_entity_poly.entity_id
_entity_poly.type
_entity_poly.pdbx_seq_one_letter_code
_entity_poly.pdbx_strand_id
1 'polypeptide(L)'
;MTKPNFFNVLILFLSVYILGALLIGVIVDLPPETQKLLQIFDFAICIVFFLDFCVQFYQAESKLKFMRWGWVDLVASIPMIDIFRIGRLLRFVRILRVVKAFKSLKDFLDSYFENKAQGTLNSAIIVAVLMIIFCSITILQVERTPESNITTAGDALWWAFVTITTVGYGDHYPVTLEGRLIAAVLMTTGVGLFGTFTAYVASWFVKG
;
A
#
# COMPACT_ATOMS: atom_id res chain seq x y z
N MET A 1 -22.00 -2.26 -12.80
CA MET A 1 -21.67 -2.82 -11.47
C MET A 1 -20.44 -3.69 -11.67
N THR A 2 -19.28 -3.14 -11.36
CA THR A 2 -17.97 -3.73 -11.61
C THR A 2 -17.71 -4.81 -10.57
N LYS A 3 -17.28 -6.00 -11.03
CA LYS A 3 -16.83 -7.09 -10.17
C LYS A 3 -15.80 -6.53 -9.17
N PRO A 4 -15.90 -6.84 -7.87
CA PRO A 4 -14.89 -6.53 -6.88
C PRO A 4 -13.57 -7.15 -7.29
N ASN A 5 -12.72 -6.33 -7.89
CA ASN A 5 -11.39 -6.74 -8.26
C ASN A 5 -10.57 -6.85 -6.98
N PHE A 6 -9.64 -7.79 -7.00
CA PHE A 6 -8.60 -8.00 -6.01
C PHE A 6 -7.89 -6.70 -5.54
N PHE A 7 -7.87 -5.69 -6.40
CA PHE A 7 -7.52 -4.29 -6.09
C PHE A 7 -8.23 -3.73 -4.85
N ASN A 8 -9.50 -4.08 -4.61
CA ASN A 8 -10.27 -3.64 -3.44
C ASN A 8 -9.72 -4.21 -2.12
N VAL A 9 -9.08 -5.38 -2.15
CA VAL A 9 -8.40 -5.98 -0.99
C VAL A 9 -7.10 -5.24 -0.67
N LEU A 10 -6.37 -4.82 -1.72
CA LEU A 10 -5.18 -3.96 -1.57
C LEU A 10 -5.57 -2.67 -0.88
N ILE A 11 -6.61 -2.04 -1.42
CA ILE A 11 -7.19 -0.81 -0.91
C ILE A 11 -7.60 -0.99 0.54
N LEU A 12 -8.26 -2.10 0.89
CA LEU A 12 -8.66 -2.40 2.26
C LEU A 12 -7.46 -2.52 3.20
N PHE A 13 -6.49 -3.38 2.88
CA PHE A 13 -5.32 -3.61 3.74
C PHE A 13 -4.47 -2.35 3.87
N LEU A 14 -4.23 -1.63 2.77
CA LEU A 14 -3.53 -0.34 2.78
C LEU A 14 -4.31 0.69 3.59
N SER A 15 -5.62 0.76 3.43
CA SER A 15 -6.44 1.73 4.17
C SER A 15 -6.45 1.43 5.66
N VAL A 16 -6.57 0.16 6.07
CA VAL A 16 -6.53 -0.26 7.48
C VAL A 16 -5.14 -0.01 8.08
N TYR A 17 -4.09 -0.37 7.35
CA TYR A 17 -2.70 -0.15 7.77
C TYR A 17 -2.40 1.33 7.95
N ILE A 18 -2.81 2.18 7.00
CA ILE A 18 -2.60 3.63 7.04
C ILE A 18 -3.47 4.26 8.12
N LEU A 19 -4.72 3.82 8.28
CA LEU A 19 -5.56 4.27 9.38
C LEU A 19 -4.92 3.92 10.72
N GLY A 20 -4.40 2.70 10.88
CA GLY A 20 -3.67 2.29 12.07
C GLY A 20 -2.43 3.15 12.30
N ALA A 21 -1.57 3.31 11.29
CA ALA A 21 -0.35 4.11 11.37
C ALA A 21 -0.64 5.59 11.65
N LEU A 22 -1.69 6.16 11.07
CA LEU A 22 -2.13 7.54 11.32
C LEU A 22 -2.77 7.71 12.69
N LEU A 23 -3.51 6.71 13.20
CA LEU A 23 -4.03 6.73 14.57
C LEU A 23 -2.89 6.64 15.58
N ILE A 24 -1.89 5.80 15.32
CA ILE A 24 -0.67 5.71 16.13
C ILE A 24 0.08 7.04 16.07
N GLY A 25 0.27 7.64 14.90
CA GLY A 25 0.93 8.94 14.73
C GLY A 25 0.18 10.14 15.32
N VAL A 26 -1.08 9.98 15.74
CA VAL A 26 -1.84 11.01 16.50
C VAL A 26 -1.57 10.91 18.00
N ILE A 27 -1.24 9.71 18.48
CA ILE A 27 -1.05 9.42 19.91
C ILE A 27 0.44 9.39 20.25
N VAL A 28 1.30 9.07 19.29
CA VAL A 28 2.74 8.89 19.44
C VAL A 28 3.46 9.83 18.47
N ASP A 29 4.40 10.63 19.00
CA ASP A 29 5.31 11.42 18.19
C ASP A 29 6.26 10.49 17.42
N LEU A 30 5.91 10.21 16.16
CA LEU A 30 6.74 9.38 15.28
C LEU A 30 8.01 10.15 14.86
N PRO A 31 9.15 9.45 14.68
CA PRO A 31 10.36 10.07 14.16
C PRO A 31 10.13 10.77 12.81
N PRO A 32 10.82 11.89 12.51
CA PRO A 32 10.58 12.67 11.29
C PRO A 32 10.65 11.85 10.00
N GLU A 33 11.61 10.92 9.89
CA GLU A 33 11.77 10.06 8.71
C GLU A 33 10.63 9.04 8.58
N THR A 34 10.09 8.55 9.70
CA THR A 34 8.90 7.69 9.68
C THR A 34 7.66 8.47 9.23
N GLN A 35 7.49 9.71 9.70
CA GLN A 35 6.40 10.57 9.24
C GLN A 35 6.50 10.87 7.75
N LYS A 36 7.70 11.19 7.26
CA LYS A 36 7.97 11.43 5.84
C LYS A 36 7.62 10.21 5.00
N LEU A 37 7.99 9.00 5.45
CA LEU A 37 7.65 7.76 4.78
C LEU A 37 6.14 7.50 4.73
N LEU A 38 5.42 7.78 5.84
CA LEU A 38 3.96 7.69 5.87
C LEU A 38 3.30 8.69 4.92
N GLN A 39 3.81 9.92 4.83
CA GLN A 39 3.32 10.93 3.88
C GLN A 39 3.56 10.52 2.42
N ILE A 40 4.72 9.94 2.10
CA ILE A 40 5.02 9.39 0.77
C ILE A 40 4.00 8.31 0.39
N PHE A 41 3.74 7.36 1.29
CA PHE A 41 2.76 6.30 1.04
C PHE A 41 1.33 6.83 0.94
N ASP A 42 0.93 7.78 1.80
CA ASP A 42 -0.37 8.44 1.73
C ASP A 42 -0.58 9.09 0.36
N PHE A 43 0.41 9.85 -0.10
CA PHE A 43 0.37 10.53 -1.38
C PHE A 43 0.28 9.55 -2.56
N ALA A 44 1.12 8.51 -2.56
CA ALA A 44 1.09 7.49 -3.60
C ALA A 44 -0.28 6.80 -3.70
N ILE A 45 -0.89 6.48 -2.56
CA ILE A 45 -2.20 5.81 -2.51
C ILE A 45 -3.33 6.74 -2.93
N CYS A 46 -3.25 8.01 -2.56
CA CYS A 46 -4.18 9.03 -3.03
C CYS A 46 -4.15 9.16 -4.55
N ILE A 47 -2.96 9.15 -5.17
CA ILE A 47 -2.84 9.12 -6.64
C ILE A 47 -3.54 7.89 -7.20
N VAL A 48 -3.29 6.70 -6.66
CA VAL A 48 -3.93 5.46 -7.12
C VAL A 48 -5.45 5.54 -7.00
N PHE A 49 -5.98 6.06 -5.89
CA PHE A 49 -7.43 6.23 -5.69
C PHE A 49 -8.03 7.27 -6.62
N PHE A 50 -7.29 8.34 -6.91
CA PHE A 50 -7.73 9.37 -7.84
C PHE A 50 -7.80 8.82 -9.26
N LEU A 51 -6.80 8.05 -9.68
CA LEU A 51 -6.80 7.37 -10.98
C LEU A 51 -7.97 6.40 -11.09
N ASP A 52 -8.22 5.59 -10.07
CA ASP A 52 -9.37 4.69 -10.00
C ASP A 52 -10.70 5.46 -10.10
N PHE A 53 -10.84 6.55 -9.36
CA PHE A 53 -12.01 7.44 -9.46
C PHE A 53 -12.19 7.96 -10.90
N CYS A 54 -11.13 8.44 -11.54
CA CYS A 54 -11.17 8.95 -12.92
C CYS A 54 -11.61 7.87 -13.92
N VAL A 55 -11.10 6.64 -13.78
CA VAL A 55 -11.49 5.51 -14.62
C VAL A 55 -12.98 5.18 -14.42
N GLN A 56 -13.44 5.07 -13.17
CA GLN A 56 -14.84 4.79 -12.87
C GLN A 56 -15.78 5.90 -13.34
N PHE A 57 -15.36 7.16 -13.18
CA PHE A 57 -16.12 8.32 -13.66
C PHE A 57 -16.23 8.35 -15.19
N TYR A 58 -15.17 7.96 -15.90
CA TYR A 58 -15.17 7.89 -17.36
C TYR A 58 -16.05 6.76 -17.89
N GLN A 59 -16.04 5.60 -17.24
CA GLN A 59 -16.84 4.43 -17.63
C GLN A 59 -18.32 4.52 -17.23
N ALA A 60 -18.71 5.47 -16.38
CA ALA A 60 -20.08 5.59 -15.91
C ALA A 60 -21.04 6.05 -17.02
N GLU A 61 -22.05 5.23 -17.34
CA GLU A 61 -23.10 5.54 -18.31
C GLU A 61 -23.84 6.86 -18.00
N SER A 62 -23.97 7.21 -16.72
CA SER A 62 -24.52 8.49 -16.27
C SER A 62 -23.66 9.09 -15.17
N LYS A 63 -22.90 10.14 -15.53
CA LYS A 63 -22.01 10.89 -14.64
C LYS A 63 -22.75 11.46 -13.42
N LEU A 64 -23.96 11.97 -13.62
CA LEU A 64 -24.82 12.50 -12.56
C LEU A 64 -25.26 11.41 -11.56
N LYS A 65 -25.58 10.21 -12.04
CA LYS A 65 -25.94 9.09 -11.17
C LYS A 65 -24.73 8.59 -10.38
N PHE A 66 -23.56 8.55 -11.01
CA PHE A 66 -22.31 8.18 -10.36
C PHE A 66 -21.94 9.17 -9.25
N MET A 67 -22.00 10.48 -9.51
CA MET A 67 -21.63 11.52 -8.54
C MET A 67 -22.53 11.61 -7.30
N ARG A 68 -23.68 10.91 -7.25
CA ARG A 68 -24.46 10.75 -6.00
C ARG A 68 -23.68 10.03 -4.89
N TRP A 69 -22.78 9.13 -5.26
CA TRP A 69 -21.93 8.37 -4.34
C TRP A 69 -20.42 8.52 -4.60
N GLY A 70 -20.02 8.83 -5.84
CA GLY A 70 -18.62 8.98 -6.24
C GLY A 70 -17.90 10.17 -5.60
N TRP A 71 -18.63 11.14 -5.03
CA TRP A 71 -18.01 12.24 -4.29
C TRP A 71 -17.23 11.75 -3.06
N VAL A 72 -17.62 10.62 -2.45
CA VAL A 72 -16.87 10.00 -1.34
C VAL A 72 -15.50 9.50 -1.84
N ASP A 73 -15.47 8.89 -3.02
CA ASP A 73 -14.24 8.38 -3.62
C ASP A 73 -13.30 9.52 -4.04
N LEU A 74 -13.86 10.63 -4.53
CA LEU A 74 -13.12 11.86 -4.84
C LEU A 74 -12.50 12.47 -3.58
N VAL A 75 -13.28 12.66 -2.51
CA VAL A 75 -12.77 13.25 -1.27
C VAL A 75 -11.74 12.32 -0.60
N ALA A 76 -11.93 11.01 -0.68
CA ALA A 76 -10.98 10.03 -0.16
C ALA A 76 -9.63 10.04 -0.91
N SER A 77 -9.61 10.50 -2.17
CA SER A 77 -8.40 10.60 -3.00
C SER A 77 -7.55 11.85 -2.73
N ILE A 78 -7.99 12.75 -1.84
CA ILE A 78 -7.23 13.95 -1.49
C ILE A 78 -6.13 13.57 -0.50
N PRO A 79 -4.83 13.81 -0.81
CA PRO A 79 -3.74 13.55 0.12
C PRO A 79 -3.83 14.45 1.34
N MET A 80 -3.47 13.90 2.49
CA MET A 80 -3.47 14.67 3.73
C MET A 80 -2.17 15.47 3.81
N ILE A 81 -2.16 16.65 3.19
CA ILE A 81 -1.01 17.54 3.25
C ILE A 81 -1.15 18.45 4.47
N ASP A 82 -0.23 18.33 5.43
CA ASP A 82 -0.20 19.11 6.68
C ASP A 82 0.11 20.62 6.48
N ILE A 83 0.15 21.12 5.23
CA ILE A 83 0.48 22.52 4.89
C ILE A 83 -0.43 23.52 5.62
N PHE A 84 -1.67 23.13 5.89
CA PHE A 84 -2.57 23.92 6.70
C PHE A 84 -2.70 23.24 8.08
N ARG A 85 -2.31 23.94 9.16
CA ARG A 85 -2.54 23.61 10.59
C ARG A 85 -4.04 23.48 10.97
N ILE A 86 -4.90 23.11 10.02
CA ILE A 86 -6.33 22.87 10.16
C ILE A 86 -6.51 21.42 10.66
N GLY A 87 -5.98 21.10 11.84
CA GLY A 87 -6.10 19.77 12.45
C GLY A 87 -7.54 19.32 12.73
N ARG A 88 -8.52 20.24 12.60
CA ARG A 88 -9.95 19.96 12.84
C ARG A 88 -10.70 19.50 11.59
N LEU A 89 -10.46 20.08 10.41
CA LEU A 89 -11.14 19.66 9.16
C LEU A 89 -10.55 18.36 8.60
N LEU A 90 -9.26 18.12 8.83
CA LEU A 90 -8.59 16.90 8.40
C LEU A 90 -9.14 15.63 9.10
N ARG A 91 -9.79 15.76 10.28
CA ARG A 91 -10.51 14.63 10.91
C ARG A 91 -11.67 14.11 10.08
N PHE A 92 -12.41 14.99 9.40
CA PHE A 92 -13.56 14.59 8.59
C PHE A 92 -13.13 13.82 7.34
N VAL A 93 -12.03 14.23 6.70
CA VAL A 93 -11.43 13.50 5.56
C VAL A 93 -11.00 12.10 5.97
N ARG A 94 -10.42 11.93 7.17
CA ARG A 94 -10.06 10.60 7.71
C ARG A 94 -11.27 9.69 7.86
N ILE A 95 -12.39 10.20 8.37
CA ILE A 95 -13.63 9.41 8.51
C ILE A 95 -14.16 8.95 7.14
N LEU A 96 -14.09 9.81 6.11
CA LEU A 96 -14.53 9.43 4.77
C LEU A 96 -13.66 8.33 4.14
N ARG A 97 -12.35 8.30 4.44
CA ARG A 97 -11.48 7.17 4.04
C ARG A 97 -11.83 5.88 4.77
N VAL A 98 -12.19 5.93 6.05
CA VAL A 98 -12.71 4.76 6.79
C VAL A 98 -13.97 4.22 6.13
N VAL A 99 -14.91 5.10 5.76
CA VAL A 99 -16.14 4.71 5.04
C VAL A 99 -15.83 4.04 3.71
N LYS A 100 -14.85 4.56 2.94
CA LYS A 100 -14.37 3.91 1.71
C LYS A 100 -13.79 2.53 1.99
N ALA A 101 -12.96 2.38 3.03
CA ALA A 101 -12.38 1.09 3.42
C ALA A 101 -13.46 0.05 3.77
N PHE A 102 -14.49 0.44 4.54
CA PHE A 102 -15.63 -0.43 4.84
C PHE A 102 -16.46 -0.79 3.60
N LYS A 103 -16.67 0.15 2.68
CA LYS A 103 -17.33 -0.13 1.39
C LYS A 103 -16.53 -1.14 0.57
N SER A 104 -15.21 -0.95 0.46
CA SER A 104 -14.31 -1.90 -0.20
C SER A 104 -14.29 -3.29 0.47
N LEU A 105 -14.43 -3.36 1.80
CA LEU A 105 -14.57 -4.63 2.54
C LEU A 105 -15.88 -5.34 2.21
N LYS A 106 -16.99 -4.60 2.16
CA LYS A 106 -18.30 -5.16 1.80
C LYS A 106 -18.30 -5.68 0.36
N ASP A 107 -17.79 -4.88 -0.57
CA ASP A 107 -17.66 -5.27 -1.97
C ASP A 107 -16.79 -6.54 -2.08
N PHE A 108 -15.73 -6.69 -1.28
CA PHE A 108 -14.91 -7.89 -1.25
C PHE A 108 -15.64 -9.16 -0.76
N LEU A 109 -16.39 -9.07 0.35
CA LEU A 109 -17.11 -10.21 0.91
C LEU A 109 -18.17 -10.74 -0.06
N ASP A 110 -18.84 -9.85 -0.80
CA ASP A 110 -19.89 -10.20 -1.75
C ASP A 110 -19.35 -10.89 -3.02
N SER A 111 -18.04 -10.95 -3.24
CA SER A 111 -17.42 -11.50 -4.47
C SER A 111 -16.37 -12.58 -4.26
N TYR A 112 -16.29 -13.11 -3.04
CA TYR A 112 -15.31 -14.11 -2.62
C TYR A 112 -15.53 -15.52 -3.22
N PHE A 113 -16.49 -15.71 -4.14
CA PHE A 113 -16.86 -17.06 -4.61
C PHE A 113 -16.42 -17.47 -6.03
N GLU A 114 -15.81 -16.62 -6.86
CA GLU A 114 -15.46 -17.06 -8.22
C GLU A 114 -14.11 -16.55 -8.75
N ASN A 115 -13.22 -17.51 -9.04
CA ASN A 115 -12.00 -17.47 -9.88
C ASN A 115 -10.62 -17.50 -9.17
N LYS A 116 -10.02 -18.70 -9.16
CA LYS A 116 -8.72 -19.01 -8.55
C LYS A 116 -7.47 -18.62 -9.36
N ALA A 117 -7.56 -18.43 -10.68
CA ALA A 117 -6.36 -18.37 -11.55
C ALA A 117 -5.83 -16.95 -11.86
N GLN A 118 -6.71 -15.95 -12.06
CA GLN A 118 -6.28 -14.55 -12.24
C GLN A 118 -5.98 -13.84 -10.92
N GLY A 119 -6.46 -14.37 -9.80
CA GLY A 119 -6.22 -13.81 -8.46
C GLY A 119 -4.76 -13.93 -8.00
N THR A 120 -4.01 -14.94 -8.46
CA THR A 120 -2.68 -15.26 -7.93
C THR A 120 -1.63 -14.20 -8.24
N LEU A 121 -1.52 -13.72 -9.50
CA LEU A 121 -0.53 -12.69 -9.85
C LEU A 121 -0.86 -11.35 -9.17
N ASN A 122 -2.13 -10.97 -9.19
CA ASN A 122 -2.56 -9.76 -8.51
C ASN A 122 -2.22 -9.86 -7.01
N SER A 123 -2.40 -11.05 -6.41
CA SER A 123 -2.04 -11.31 -5.00
C SER A 123 -0.58 -11.23 -4.67
N ALA A 124 0.28 -11.67 -5.58
CA ALA A 124 1.71 -11.44 -5.47
C ALA A 124 2.02 -9.93 -5.43
N ILE A 125 1.47 -9.15 -6.35
CA ILE A 125 1.72 -7.69 -6.40
C ILE A 125 1.26 -7.00 -5.10
N ILE A 126 0.10 -7.38 -4.56
CA ILE A 126 -0.37 -6.83 -3.27
C ILE A 126 0.61 -7.14 -2.15
N VAL A 127 0.97 -8.42 -2.00
CA VAL A 127 1.88 -8.86 -0.95
C VAL A 127 3.21 -8.11 -1.08
N ALA A 128 3.69 -7.89 -2.30
CA ALA A 128 4.89 -7.11 -2.55
C ALA A 128 4.77 -5.66 -2.04
N VAL A 129 3.70 -4.95 -2.42
CA VAL A 129 3.47 -3.56 -2.00
C VAL A 129 3.33 -3.45 -0.48
N LEU A 130 2.56 -4.35 0.14
CA LEU A 130 2.38 -4.37 1.59
C LEU A 130 3.70 -4.62 2.31
N MET A 131 4.50 -5.57 1.83
CA MET A 131 5.82 -5.88 2.41
C MET A 131 6.81 -4.74 2.24
N ILE A 132 6.81 -4.05 1.08
CA ILE A 132 7.63 -2.84 0.89
C ILE A 132 7.26 -1.79 1.93
N ILE A 133 5.97 -1.47 2.08
CA ILE A 133 5.50 -0.45 3.02
C ILE A 133 5.84 -0.83 4.46
N PHE A 134 5.50 -2.06 4.86
CA PHE A 134 5.74 -2.56 6.21
C PHE A 134 7.23 -2.54 6.54
N CYS A 135 8.06 -3.18 5.72
CA CYS A 135 9.49 -3.29 5.97
C CYS A 135 10.19 -1.92 5.95
N SER A 136 9.82 -1.01 5.05
CA SER A 136 10.40 0.34 5.01
C SER A 136 10.12 1.13 6.29
N ILE A 137 8.94 0.95 6.90
CA ILE A 137 8.57 1.63 8.15
C ILE A 137 9.28 0.98 9.35
N THR A 138 9.25 -0.35 9.45
CA THR A 138 9.81 -1.07 10.59
C THR A 138 11.34 -1.01 10.61
N ILE A 139 12.00 -1.00 9.44
CA ILE A 139 13.47 -0.96 9.38
C ILE A 139 14.03 0.33 9.99
N LEU A 140 13.36 1.48 9.79
CA LEU A 140 13.72 2.75 10.42
C LEU A 140 13.53 2.77 11.94
N GLN A 141 12.72 1.87 12.49
CA GLN A 141 12.55 1.77 13.95
C GLN A 141 13.67 0.99 14.61
N VAL A 142 14.22 0.00 13.90
CA VAL A 142 15.19 -0.96 14.46
C VAL A 142 16.63 -0.61 14.09
N GLU A 143 16.86 -0.01 12.92
CA GLU A 143 18.19 0.46 12.46
C GLU A 143 18.55 1.82 13.05
N ARG A 144 18.74 1.87 14.36
CA ARG A 144 19.10 3.10 15.11
C ARG A 144 20.51 3.09 15.68
N THR A 145 21.33 2.12 15.26
CA THR A 145 22.72 2.01 15.73
C THR A 145 23.65 2.94 14.94
N PRO A 146 24.78 3.39 15.51
CA PRO A 146 25.75 4.22 14.79
C PRO A 146 26.26 3.61 13.48
N GLU A 147 26.26 2.28 13.37
CA GLU A 147 26.68 1.54 12.18
C GLU A 147 25.57 1.41 11.12
N SER A 148 24.34 1.85 11.41
CA SER A 148 23.21 1.74 10.49
C SER A 148 23.37 2.67 9.29
N ASN A 149 23.16 2.11 8.10
CA ASN A 149 23.20 2.84 6.83
C ASN A 149 21.81 3.14 6.24
N ILE A 150 20.73 2.66 6.89
CA ILE A 150 19.35 2.96 6.52
C ILE A 150 18.85 4.04 7.50
N THR A 151 18.97 5.31 7.09
CA THR A 151 18.74 6.43 8.01
C THR A 151 17.59 7.32 7.59
N THR A 152 17.28 7.36 6.29
CA THR A 152 16.20 8.19 5.74
C THR A 152 15.03 7.36 5.22
N ALA A 153 13.87 8.00 5.06
CA ALA A 153 12.71 7.43 4.38
C ALA A 153 13.05 6.93 2.97
N GLY A 154 13.94 7.64 2.26
CA GLY A 154 14.39 7.25 0.93
C GLY A 154 15.19 5.96 0.95
N ASP A 155 16.17 5.88 1.85
CA ASP A 155 17.03 4.70 2.03
C ASP A 155 16.19 3.45 2.33
N ALA A 156 15.23 3.58 3.25
CA ALA A 156 14.38 2.48 3.67
C ALA A 156 13.48 1.98 2.54
N LEU A 157 12.87 2.89 1.78
CA LEU A 157 12.03 2.55 0.63
C LEU A 157 12.85 1.89 -0.49
N TRP A 158 14.00 2.48 -0.81
CA TRP A 158 14.92 1.96 -1.82
C TRP A 158 15.42 0.56 -1.45
N TRP A 159 15.90 0.39 -0.22
CA TRP A 159 16.34 -0.91 0.30
C TRP A 159 15.23 -1.96 0.21
N ALA A 160 14.01 -1.64 0.65
CA ALA A 160 12.91 -2.58 0.63
C ALA A 160 12.56 -3.01 -0.80
N PHE A 161 12.55 -2.06 -1.75
CA PHE A 161 12.29 -2.32 -3.15
C PHE A 161 13.38 -3.19 -3.80
N VAL A 162 14.65 -2.83 -3.63
CA VAL A 162 15.82 -3.57 -4.17
C VAL A 162 15.92 -4.97 -3.58
N THR A 163 15.56 -5.14 -2.29
CA THR A 163 15.62 -6.43 -1.59
C THR A 163 14.49 -7.36 -2.04
N ILE A 164 13.23 -6.88 -2.09
CA ILE A 164 12.10 -7.74 -2.47
C ILE A 164 12.15 -8.13 -3.95
N THR A 165 12.75 -7.29 -4.79
CA THR A 165 13.02 -7.59 -6.21
C THR A 165 14.26 -8.45 -6.41
N THR A 166 14.91 -8.90 -5.34
CA THR A 166 16.09 -9.77 -5.35
C THR A 166 17.32 -9.18 -6.06
N VAL A 167 17.34 -7.86 -6.32
CA VAL A 167 18.47 -7.19 -6.97
C VAL A 167 19.66 -7.06 -6.02
N GLY A 168 19.42 -6.54 -4.81
CA GLY A 168 20.43 -6.50 -3.74
C GLY A 168 21.71 -5.73 -4.06
N TYR A 169 21.63 -4.44 -4.42
CA TYR A 169 22.82 -3.61 -4.70
C TYR A 169 23.84 -3.56 -3.55
N GLY A 170 23.39 -3.70 -2.29
CA GLY A 170 24.25 -3.73 -1.11
C GLY A 170 24.74 -2.35 -0.63
N ASP A 171 24.22 -1.29 -1.24
CA ASP A 171 24.41 0.11 -0.82
C ASP A 171 23.71 0.42 0.51
N HIS A 172 22.54 -0.17 0.72
CA HIS A 172 21.82 -0.14 1.98
C HIS A 172 21.48 -1.56 2.46
N TYR A 173 21.69 -1.84 3.75
CA TYR A 173 21.42 -3.14 4.38
C TYR A 173 21.31 -3.05 5.90
N PRO A 174 20.47 -3.87 6.56
CA PRO A 174 20.34 -3.86 8.01
C PRO A 174 21.56 -4.45 8.72
N VAL A 175 22.03 -3.76 9.74
CA VAL A 175 23.15 -4.23 10.58
C VAL A 175 22.68 -4.83 11.90
N THR A 176 21.47 -4.48 12.36
CA THR A 176 20.89 -4.97 13.62
C THR A 176 20.29 -6.37 13.48
N LEU A 177 20.18 -7.08 14.61
CA LEU A 177 19.55 -8.41 14.63
C LEU A 177 18.09 -8.34 14.17
N GLU A 178 17.32 -7.39 14.70
CA GLU A 178 15.92 -7.19 14.36
C GLU A 178 15.76 -6.82 12.87
N GLY A 179 16.62 -5.92 12.36
CA GLY A 179 16.64 -5.55 10.95
C GLY A 179 16.93 -6.74 10.04
N ARG A 180 17.86 -7.64 10.42
CA ARG A 180 18.15 -8.87 9.67
C ARG A 180 16.99 -9.87 9.68
N LEU A 181 16.23 -9.97 10.77
CA LEU A 181 15.02 -10.80 10.82
C LEU A 181 13.95 -10.26 9.86
N ILE A 182 13.73 -8.93 9.84
CA ILE A 182 12.82 -8.28 8.89
C ILE A 182 13.28 -8.54 7.45
N ALA A 183 14.59 -8.40 7.18
CA ALA A 183 15.17 -8.68 5.87
C ALA A 183 14.93 -10.13 5.42
N ALA A 184 15.09 -11.11 6.32
CA ALA A 184 14.88 -12.52 6.00
C ALA A 184 13.44 -12.80 5.54
N VAL A 185 12.44 -12.19 6.21
CA VAL A 185 11.03 -12.29 5.80
C VAL A 185 10.80 -11.62 4.45
N LEU A 186 11.40 -10.44 4.23
CA LEU A 186 11.28 -9.69 2.97
C LEU A 186 11.90 -10.47 1.79
N MET A 187 13.09 -11.03 1.97
CA MET A 187 13.78 -11.85 0.97
C MET A 187 12.99 -13.10 0.63
N THR A 188 12.49 -13.82 1.65
CA THR A 188 11.65 -15.02 1.45
C THR A 188 10.40 -14.69 0.65
N THR A 189 9.78 -13.54 0.93
CA THR A 189 8.65 -13.04 0.15
C THR A 189 9.07 -12.77 -1.30
N GLY A 190 10.17 -12.06 -1.52
CA GLY A 190 10.71 -11.76 -2.84
C GLY A 190 10.90 -13.00 -3.72
N VAL A 191 11.48 -14.06 -3.16
CA VAL A 191 11.65 -15.35 -3.85
C VAL A 191 10.30 -15.96 -4.24
N GLY A 192 9.31 -15.95 -3.34
CA GLY A 192 7.95 -16.43 -3.63
C GLY A 192 7.25 -15.63 -4.73
N LEU A 193 7.47 -14.32 -4.79
CA LEU A 193 6.95 -13.44 -5.83
C LEU A 193 7.55 -13.77 -7.20
N PHE A 194 8.87 -13.95 -7.28
CA PHE A 194 9.53 -14.40 -8.51
C PHE A 194 8.99 -15.74 -9.00
N GLY A 195 8.85 -16.72 -8.10
CA GLY A 195 8.27 -18.01 -8.43
C GLY A 195 6.85 -17.90 -8.99
N THR A 196 6.02 -17.02 -8.40
CA THR A 196 4.65 -16.75 -8.86
C THR A 196 4.64 -16.09 -10.23
N PHE A 197 5.53 -15.12 -10.48
CA PHE A 197 5.65 -14.44 -11.77
C PHE A 197 6.10 -15.41 -12.87
N THR A 198 7.13 -16.21 -12.62
CA THR A 198 7.60 -17.24 -13.55
C THR A 198 6.50 -18.26 -13.86
N ALA A 199 5.77 -18.74 -12.85
CA ALA A 199 4.65 -19.67 -13.06
C ALA A 199 3.52 -19.05 -13.90
N TYR A 200 3.22 -17.77 -13.67
CA TYR A 200 2.23 -17.03 -14.46
C TYR A 200 2.66 -16.95 -15.94
N VAL A 201 3.89 -16.57 -16.22
CA VAL A 201 4.43 -16.51 -17.59
C VAL A 201 4.45 -17.90 -18.24
N ALA A 202 4.89 -18.93 -17.53
CA ALA A 202 4.87 -20.31 -18.02
C ALA A 202 3.44 -20.77 -18.37
N SER A 203 2.43 -20.38 -17.59
CA SER A 203 1.03 -20.72 -17.86
C SER A 203 0.49 -20.14 -19.17
N TRP A 204 1.06 -19.03 -19.65
CA TRP A 204 0.72 -18.47 -20.96
C TRP A 204 1.26 -19.35 -22.09
N PHE A 205 2.49 -19.85 -21.97
CA PHE A 205 3.08 -20.75 -22.96
C PHE A 205 2.42 -22.11 -23.04
N VAL A 206 1.86 -22.61 -21.93
CA VAL A 206 1.15 -23.91 -21.90
C VAL A 206 -0.28 -23.80 -22.45
N LYS A 207 -0.88 -22.60 -22.42
CA LYS A 207 -2.24 -22.35 -22.91
C LYS A 207 -2.30 -21.86 -24.36
N GLY A 208 -1.18 -21.42 -24.94
CA GLY A 208 -1.04 -21.06 -26.35
C GLY A 208 -0.56 -22.26 -27.17
#